data_AF-A0A9X8GJJ4-F1
#
_entry.id   AF-A0A9X8GJJ4-F1
#
_cell.length_a   1.000
_cell.length_b   1.000
_cell.length_c   1.000
_cell.angle_alpha   90.00
_cell.angle_beta   90.00
_cell.angle_gamma   90.00
#
_symmetry.space_group_name_H-M   'P 1'
#
loop_
_entity.id
_entity.type
_entity.pdbx_description
1 polymer ?
#
loop_
_entity_poly.entity_id
_entity_poly.type
_entity_poly.pdbx_seq_one_letter_code
_entity_poly.pdbx_strand_id
1 'polypeptide(L)' 'MENQEVRTYIAINLLKYWEVANKIGISDATFSRWLRTPLSEERKKRVLEAIEELKKEVN' A
#
# COMPACT_ATOMS: atom_id res chain seq x y z
N MET A 1 3.57 -14.60 -6.07
CA MET A 1 2.73 -14.14 -4.94
C MET A 1 1.72 -13.15 -5.50
N GLU A 2 0.48 -13.15 -5.04
CA GLU A 2 -0.48 -12.12 -5.47
C GLU A 2 -0.06 -10.73 -4.98
N ASN A 3 -0.34 -9.70 -5.79
CA ASN A 3 -0.06 -8.29 -5.50
C ASN A 3 1.43 -7.95 -5.29
N GLN A 4 2.32 -8.67 -5.97
CA GLN A 4 3.77 -8.49 -5.85
C GLN A 4 4.22 -7.07 -6.20
N GLU A 5 3.56 -6.43 -7.17
CA GLU A 5 3.83 -5.03 -7.54
C GLU A 5 3.67 -4.07 -6.37
N VAL A 6 2.58 -4.18 -5.58
CA VAL A 6 2.33 -3.31 -4.43
C VAL A 6 3.40 -3.52 -3.36
N ARG A 7 3.77 -4.77 -3.10
CA ARG A 7 4.83 -5.10 -2.13
C ARG A 7 6.18 -4.52 -2.57
N THR A 8 6.51 -4.66 -3.86
CA THR A 8 7.71 -4.08 -4.45
C THR A 8 7.70 -2.56 -4.37
N TYR A 9 6.58 -1.91 -4.68
CA TYR A 9 6.46 -0.45 -4.62
C TYR A 9 6.69 0.08 -3.20
N ILE A 10 6.10 -0.57 -2.20
CA ILE A 10 6.30 -0.22 -0.79
C ILE A 10 7.76 -0.41 -0.39
N ALA A 11 8.38 -1.52 -0.79
CA ALA A 11 9.78 -1.81 -0.49
C ALA A 11 10.75 -0.81 -1.15
N ILE A 12 10.53 -0.44 -2.42
CA ILE A 12 11.35 0.53 -3.16
C ILE A 12 11.29 1.92 -2.51
N ASN A 13 10.11 2.32 -2.02
CA ASN A 13 9.94 3.61 -1.36
C ASN A 13 10.31 3.56 0.14
N LEU A 14 10.87 2.45 0.63
CA LEU A 14 11.23 2.22 2.04
C LEU A 14 10.07 2.43 3.03
N LEU A 15 8.83 2.38 2.54
CA LEU A 15 7.63 2.57 3.34
C LEU A 15 7.27 1.29 4.10
N LYS A 16 6.59 1.45 5.22
CA LYS A 16 6.01 0.36 5.99
C LYS A 16 4.55 0.15 5.60
N TYR A 17 4.10 -1.10 5.67
CA TYR A 17 2.70 -1.45 5.39
C TYR A 17 1.70 -0.69 6.26
N TRP A 18 2.06 -0.39 7.51
CA TRP A 18 1.20 0.36 8.43
C TRP A 18 1.09 1.84 8.05
N GLU A 19 2.12 2.45 7.45
CA GLU A 19 2.08 3.85 7.01
C GLU A 19 1.09 4.01 5.87
N VAL A 20 1.19 3.10 4.89
CA VAL A 20 0.27 3.04 3.75
C VAL A 20 -1.16 2.76 4.21
N ALA A 21 -1.34 1.82 5.15
CA ALA A 21 -2.65 1.55 5.74
C ALA A 21 -3.25 2.78 6.44
N ASN A 22 -2.44 3.47 7.26
CA ASN A 22 -2.85 4.66 7.99
C ASN A 22 -3.24 5.81 7.04
N LYS A 23 -2.47 6.02 5.96
CA LYS A 23 -2.77 7.04 4.95
C LYS A 23 -4.09 6.79 4.21
N ILE A 24 -4.41 5.53 3.95
CA ILE A 24 -5.69 5.13 3.32
C ILE A 24 -6.86 5.15 4.34
N GLY A 25 -6.58 5.32 5.63
CA GLY A 25 -7.58 5.30 6.70
C GLY A 25 -8.07 3.89 7.05
N ILE A 26 -7.22 2.87 6.90
CA ILE A 26 -7.53 1.47 7.23
C ILE A 26 -6.55 0.92 8.26
N SER A 27 -6.94 -0.16 8.93
CA SER A 27 -6.02 -0.89 9.82
C SER A 27 -4.99 -1.70 9.03
N ASP A 28 -3.81 -1.89 9.63
CA ASP A 28 -2.72 -2.74 9.14
C ASP A 28 -3.20 -4.19 8.89
N ALA A 29 -4.10 -4.70 9.74
CA ALA A 29 -4.70 -6.02 9.61
C ALA A 29 -5.58 -6.13 8.35
N THR A 30 -6.30 -5.05 8.02
CA THR A 30 -7.12 -4.97 6.79
C THR A 30 -6.23 -4.93 5.57
N PHE A 31 -5.17 -4.11 5.61
CA PHE A 31 -4.21 -4.03 4.52
C PHE A 31 -3.46 -5.35 4.28
N SER A 32 -3.05 -6.03 5.36
CA SER A 32 -2.43 -7.36 5.30
C SER A 32 -3.38 -8.43 4.75
N ARG A 33 -4.70 -8.28 4.95
CA ARG A 33 -5.71 -9.15 4.34
C ARG A 33 -5.87 -8.84 2.84
N TRP A 34 -5.85 -7.57 2.45
CA TRP A 34 -5.88 -7.17 1.04
C TRP A 34 -4.68 -7.70 0.27
N LEU A 35 -3.48 -7.68 0.86
CA LEU A 35 -2.28 -8.23 0.23
C LEU A 35 -2.28 -9.77 0.07
N ARG A 36 -3.26 -10.48 0.65
CA ARG A 36 -3.44 -11.93 0.53
C ARG A 36 -4.51 -12.34 -0.48
N THR A 37 -5.29 -11.39 -0.98
CA THR A 37 -6.38 -11.61 -1.95
C THR A 37 -6.13 -10.80 -3.21
N PRO A 38 -6.67 -11.16 -4.38
CA PRO A 38 -6.43 -10.37 -5.58
C PRO A 38 -7.03 -8.96 -5.41
N LEU A 39 -6.18 -7.92 -5.49
CA LEU A 39 -6.62 -6.53 -5.39
C LEU A 39 -7.34 -6.14 -6.67
N SER A 40 -8.59 -5.69 -6.54
CA SER A 40 -9.29 -4.99 -7.63
C SER A 40 -8.54 -3.72 -8.03
N GLU A 41 -8.67 -3.30 -9.28
CA GLU A 41 -7.95 -2.12 -9.82
C GLU A 41 -8.19 -0.85 -8.98
N GLU A 42 -9.42 -0.62 -8.52
CA GLU A 42 -9.75 0.51 -7.62
C GLU A 42 -8.93 0.50 -6.32
N ARG A 43 -8.82 -0.66 -5.68
CA ARG A 43 -8.05 -0.79 -4.43
C ARG A 43 -6.57 -0.60 -4.69
N LYS A 44 -6.06 -1.17 -5.79
CA LYS A 44 -4.67 -1.02 -6.19
C LYS A 44 -4.33 0.45 -6.44
N LYS A 45 -5.22 1.19 -7.12
CA LYS A 45 -5.05 2.63 -7.38
C LYS A 45 -5.00 3.45 -6.09
N ARG A 46 -5.94 3.22 -5.16
CA ARG A 46 -5.92 3.87 -3.83
C ARG A 46 -4.60 3.64 -3.09
N VAL A 47 -4.07 2.42 -3.13
CA VAL A 47 -2.80 2.09 -2.47
C VAL A 47 -1.63 2.81 -3.14
N LEU A 48 -1.59 2.86 -4.47
CA LEU A 48 -0.56 3.57 -5.21
C LEU A 48 -0.60 5.09 -4.94
N GLU A 49 -1.79 5.71 -4.92
CA GLU A 49 -1.95 7.13 -4.59
C GLU A 49 -1.45 7.43 -3.17
N ALA A 50 -1.81 6.60 -2.20
CA ALA A 50 -1.32 6.75 -0.83
C ALA A 50 0.21 6.61 -0.72
N ILE A 51 0.81 5.67 -1.45
CA ILE A 51 2.27 5.52 -1.50
C ILE A 51 2.93 6.75 -2.13
N GLU A 52 2.36 7.29 -3.22
CA GLU A 52 2.91 8.48 -3.87
C GLU A 52 2.83 9.72 -2.99
N GLU A 53 1.75 9.88 -2.22
CA GLU A 53 1.65 10.94 -1.21
C GLU A 53 2.68 10.77 -0.09
N LEU A 54 2.79 9.56 0.48
CA LEU A 54 3.77 9.27 1.53
C LEU A 54 5.20 9.49 1.06
N LYS A 55 5.49 9.16 -0.20
CA LYS A 55 6.79 9.43 -0.83
C LYS A 55 7.12 10.93 -0.85
N LYS A 56 6.13 11.81 -1.01
CA LYS A 56 6.32 13.27 -0.99
C LYS A 56 6.52 13.82 0.42
N GLU A 57 5.93 13.20 1.44
CA GLU A 57 6.10 13.59 2.86
C GLU A 57 7.47 13.23 3.43
N VAL A 58 8.12 12.18 2.91
CA VAL A 58 9.42 11.68 3.41
C VAL A 58 10.63 12.41 2.79
N ASN A 59 10.42 13.34 1.83
CA ASN A 59 11.47 14.01 1.08
C ASN A 59 11.59 15.51 1.40
#